data_AF-A0A392W0R0-F1
#
_entry.id   AF-A0A392W0R0-F1
#
_cell.length_a   1.000
_cell.length_b   1.000
_cell.length_c   1.000
_cell.angle_alpha   90.00
_cell.angle_beta   90.00
_cell.angle_gamma   90.00
#
_symmetry.space_group_name_H-M   'P 1'
#
loop_
_entity.id
_entity.type
_entity.pdbx_description
1 polymer ?
#
loop_
_entity_poly.entity_id
_entity_poly.type
_entity_poly.pdbx_seq_one_letter_code
_entity_poly.pdbx_strand_id
1 'polypeptide(L)' 'MESEDINLGYLLEQDIKRIASSDAVVFTLGHCNLITALCRRNKVPEEGEDD' A
#
# COMPACT_ATOMS: atom_id res chain seq x y z
N MET A 1 -9.61 -8.00 25.75
CA MET A 1 -9.83 -6.99 24.69
C MET A 1 -9.56 -7.72 23.40
N GLU A 2 -10.60 -8.09 22.66
CA GLU A 2 -10.39 -8.65 21.33
C GLU A 2 -9.75 -7.54 20.50
N SER A 3 -8.49 -7.75 20.11
CA SER A 3 -7.79 -6.85 19.20
C SER A 3 -8.49 -6.96 17.86
N GLU A 4 -9.32 -5.98 17.54
CA GLU A 4 -9.89 -5.83 16.20
C GLU A 4 -8.73 -5.91 15.19
N ASP A 5 -8.77 -6.94 14.33
CA ASP A 5 -7.77 -7.11 13.28
C ASP A 5 -7.81 -5.89 12.38
N ILE A 6 -6.72 -5.10 12.42
CA ILE A 6 -6.59 -3.91 11.58
C ILE A 6 -6.54 -4.36 10.13
N ASN A 7 -7.56 -3.98 9.35
CA ASN A 7 -7.58 -4.25 7.92
C ASN A 7 -6.62 -3.29 7.19
N LEU A 8 -5.37 -3.72 7.06
CA LEU A 8 -4.31 -2.98 6.38
C LEU A 8 -4.64 -2.69 4.90
N GLY A 9 -5.42 -3.55 4.25
CA GLY A 9 -5.86 -3.33 2.86
C GLY A 9 -6.79 -2.12 2.73
N TYR A 10 -7.72 -1.98 3.67
CA TYR A 10 -8.63 -0.84 3.73
C TYR A 10 -7.90 0.49 4.02
N LEU A 11 -6.90 0.46 4.91
CA LEU A 11 -6.08 1.64 5.19
C LEU A 11 -5.23 2.04 3.97
N LEU A 12 -4.65 1.07 3.26
CA LEU A 12 -3.92 1.35 2.02
C LEU A 12 -4.83 1.97 0.96
N GLU A 13 -6.04 1.44 0.78
CA GLU A 13 -7.00 1.96 -0.20
C GLU A 13 -7.35 3.43 0.09
N GLN A 14 -7.57 3.79 1.36
CA GLN A 14 -7.82 5.19 1.74
C GLN A 14 -6.63 6.10 1.43
N ASP A 15 -5.40 5.66 1.75
CA ASP A 15 -4.20 6.45 1.49
C ASP A 15 -3.98 6.63 -0.03
N ILE A 16 -4.17 5.59 -0.84
CA ILE A 16 -4.07 5.69 -2.31
C ILE A 16 -5.10 6.67 -2.86
N LYS A 17 -6.36 6.60 -2.41
CA LYS A 17 -7.41 7.56 -2.81
C LYS A 17 -7.02 8.99 -2.44
N ARG A 18 -6.49 9.19 -1.23
CA ARG A 18 -6.07 10.50 -0.73
C ARG A 18 -4.91 11.07 -1.55
N ILE A 19 -3.93 10.25 -1.91
CA ILE A 19 -2.81 10.63 -2.78
C ILE A 19 -3.31 10.95 -4.20
N ALA A 20 -4.19 10.13 -4.76
CA ALA A 20 -4.75 10.34 -6.09
C ALA A 20 -5.62 11.61 -6.18
N SER A 21 -6.25 12.01 -5.07
CA SER A 21 -7.03 13.26 -4.97
C SER A 21 -6.22 14.48 -4.57
N SER A 22 -4.92 14.34 -4.29
CA SER A 22 -4.04 15.42 -3.86
C SER A 22 -3.40 16.10 -5.07
N ASP A 23 -3.49 17.43 -5.15
CA ASP A 23 -2.80 18.23 -6.16
C ASP A 23 -1.26 18.16 -6.03
N ALA A 24 -0.77 17.77 -4.85
CA ALA A 24 0.63 17.44 -4.64
C ALA A 24 0.77 15.91 -4.54
N VAL A 25 1.43 15.31 -5.54
CA VAL A 25 1.72 13.87 -5.54
C VAL A 25 2.88 13.59 -4.59
N VAL A 26 2.58 13.43 -3.30
CA VAL A 26 3.59 13.13 -2.26
C VAL A 26 3.36 11.71 -1.72
N PHE A 27 4.12 10.77 -2.26
CA PHE A 27 4.25 9.45 -1.65
C PHE A 27 5.24 9.54 -0.49
N THR A 28 4.82 9.08 0.69
CA THR A 28 5.73 8.94 1.83
C THR A 28 6.35 7.55 1.81
N LEU A 29 7.50 7.39 2.45
CA LEU A 29 8.13 6.08 2.65
C LEU A 29 7.18 5.08 3.33
N GLY A 30 6.30 5.57 4.21
CA GLY A 30 5.26 4.76 4.86
C GLY A 30 4.31 4.12 3.85
N HIS A 31 3.84 4.88 2.85
CA HIS A 31 2.96 4.36 1.80
C HIS A 31 3.67 3.29 0.97
N CYS A 32 4.92 3.55 0.55
CA CYS A 32 5.70 2.58 -0.22
C CYS A 32 5.91 1.27 0.54
N ASN A 33 6.28 1.36 1.82
CA ASN A 33 6.48 0.18 2.67
C ASN A 33 5.20 -0.65 2.85
N LEU A 34 4.04 0.02 3.00
CA LEU A 34 2.75 -0.66 3.13
C LEU A 34 2.36 -1.38 1.82
N ILE A 35 2.54 -0.72 0.68
CA ILE A 35 2.32 -1.34 -0.65
C ILE A 35 3.22 -2.56 -0.82
N THR A 36 4.52 -2.44 -0.56
CA THR A 36 5.48 -3.55 -0.65
C THR A 36 5.10 -4.72 0.26
N ALA A 37 4.71 -4.46 1.52
CA ALA A 37 4.28 -5.50 2.44
C ALA A 37 3.02 -6.22 1.95
N LEU A 38 2.06 -5.49 1.38
CA LEU A 38 0.84 -6.05 0.82
C LEU A 38 1.11 -6.86 -0.46
N CYS A 39 1.97 -6.39 -1.36
CA CYS A 39 2.37 -7.17 -2.54
C CYS A 39 3.04 -8.49 -2.14
N ARG A 40 3.96 -8.45 -1.16
CA ARG A 40 4.60 -9.66 -0.61
C ARG A 40 3.60 -10.63 0.01
N ARG A 41 2.66 -10.13 0.82
CA ARG A 41 1.61 -10.96 1.44
C ARG A 41 0.73 -11.65 0.39
N ASN A 42 0.41 -10.94 -0.69
CA ASN A 42 -0.41 -11.46 -1.79
C ASN A 42 0.37 -12.26 -2.82
N LYS A 43 1.70 -12.44 -2.64
CA LYS A 43 2.58 -13.14 -3.58
C LYS A 43 2.46 -12.58 -5.00
N VAL A 44 2.31 -11.27 -5.12
CA VAL A 44 2.34 -10.59 -6.41
C VAL A 44 3.71 -10.89 -7.03
N PRO A 45 3.77 -11.47 -8.23
CA PRO A 45 5.04 -11.73 -8.89
C PRO A 45 5.75 -10.39 -9.09
N GLU A 46 7.05 -10.35 -8.79
CA GLU A 46 7.88 -9.21 -9.21
C GLU A 46 7.84 -9.20 -10.74
N GLU A 47 7.40 -8.08 -11.32
CA GLU A 47 7.54 -7.88 -12.75
C GLU A 47 9.04 -8.02 -13.03
N GLY A 48 9.41 -9.01 -13.85
CA GLY A 48 10.80 -9.31 -14.15
C GLY A 48 11.49 -8.04 -14.65
N GLU A 49 12.77 -7.91 -14.35
CA GLU A 49 13.63 -6.92 -15.01
C GLU A 49 13.38 -7.06 -16.52
N ASP A 50 12.73 -6.07 -17.14
CA ASP A 50 12.64 -5.93 -18.59
C ASP A 50 14.10 -5.89 -19.06
N ASP A 51 14.54 -6.96 -19.73
CA ASP A 51 15.91 -7.20 -20.19
C ASP A 51 16.43 -6.09 -21.12
#